data_AF-A0A386B1K5-F1
#
_entry.id   AF-A0A386B1K5-F1
#
_cell.length_a   1.000
_cell.length_b   1.000
_cell.length_c   1.000
_cell.angle_alpha   90.00
_cell.angle_beta   90.00
_cell.angle_gamma   90.00
#
_symmetry.space_group_name_H-M   'P 1'
#
loop_
_entity.id
_entity.type
_entity.pdbx_description
1 polymer ?
#
loop_
_entity_poly.entity_id
_entity_poly.type
_entity_poly.pdbx_seq_one_letter_code
_entity_poly.pdbx_strand_id
1 'polypeptide(L)'
;MVHTLKEFFVENLLFIPQSHDYYVFDEELCLWKHFNLEELTYFCLVKFADRNWCFNTIQQGIKSASAHAVCSLEKLQQIFINRSLIGFKNKVWNLKKQQFENLSKDHYLFSTLSLNYENVNAKNIIQIAPKICQWLLA
;
A
#
# COMPACT_ATOMS: atom_id res chain seq x y z
N MET A 1 12.64 12.72 1.78
CA MET A 1 12.41 12.96 3.22
C MET A 1 11.20 13.86 3.29
N VAL A 2 10.10 13.42 3.89
CA VAL A 2 8.86 14.21 3.94
C VAL A 2 9.01 15.23 5.05
N HIS A 3 8.91 16.53 4.75
CA HIS A 3 9.23 17.60 5.68
C HIS A 3 8.01 18.11 6.46
N THR A 4 6.79 17.89 5.93
CA THR A 4 5.54 18.32 6.56
C THR A 4 4.46 17.23 6.53
N LEU A 5 3.54 17.28 7.50
CA LEU A 5 2.35 16.40 7.54
C LEU A 5 1.50 16.56 6.26
N LYS A 6 1.49 17.76 5.68
CA LYS A 6 0.81 18.05 4.42
C LYS A 6 1.45 17.31 3.24
N GLU A 7 2.77 17.38 3.08
CA GLU A 7 3.49 16.62 2.04
C GLU A 7 3.25 15.13 2.18
N PHE A 8 3.27 14.63 3.43
CA PHE A 8 2.99 13.22 3.71
C PHE A 8 1.62 12.81 3.17
N PHE A 9 0.58 13.59 3.47
CA PHE A 9 -0.77 13.24 3.05
C PHE A 9 -1.04 13.46 1.56
N VAL A 10 -0.46 14.49 0.94
CA VAL A 10 -0.63 14.68 -0.51
C VAL A 10 -0.12 13.48 -1.30
N GLU A 11 0.96 12.85 -0.84
CA GLU A 11 1.57 11.71 -1.55
C GLU A 11 1.04 10.34 -1.12
N ASN A 12 0.49 10.23 0.10
CA ASN A 12 0.23 8.92 0.71
C ASN A 12 -1.18 8.75 1.27
N LEU A 13 -2.07 9.74 1.14
CA LEU A 13 -3.43 9.65 1.65
C LEU A 13 -4.43 9.52 0.49
N LEU A 14 -5.39 8.62 0.67
CA LEU A 14 -6.66 8.64 -0.05
C LEU A 14 -7.78 8.79 0.98
N PHE A 15 -8.74 9.65 0.68
CA PHE A 15 -9.89 9.91 1.56
C PHE A 15 -11.18 9.65 0.80
N ILE A 16 -12.09 8.86 1.41
CA ILE A 16 -13.41 8.56 0.85
C ILE A 16 -14.46 9.33 1.67
N PRO A 17 -15.01 10.43 1.14
CA PRO A 17 -15.91 11.29 1.91
C PRO A 17 -17.20 10.59 2.35
N GLN A 18 -17.72 9.66 1.53
CA GLN A 18 -19.00 9.00 1.79
C GLN A 18 -18.97 8.13 3.06
N SER A 19 -17.83 7.51 3.34
CA SER A 19 -17.64 6.63 4.50
C SER A 19 -16.75 7.23 5.58
N HIS A 20 -16.18 8.41 5.33
CA HIS A 20 -15.15 9.03 6.17
C HIS A 20 -13.91 8.15 6.40
N ASP A 21 -13.58 7.30 5.43
CA ASP A 21 -12.43 6.39 5.50
C ASP A 21 -11.15 7.04 4.97
N TYR A 22 -10.05 6.75 5.65
CA TYR A 22 -8.71 7.13 5.24
C TYR A 22 -7.93 5.90 4.85
N TYR A 23 -7.23 5.97 3.74
CA TYR A 23 -6.26 4.97 3.33
C TYR A 23 -4.90 5.63 3.26
N VAL A 24 -3.94 5.10 4.01
CA VAL A 24 -2.56 5.59 4.02
C VAL A 24 -1.63 4.53 3.49
N PHE A 25 -0.77 4.90 2.54
CA PHE A 25 0.26 4.00 2.03
C PHE A 25 1.38 3.82 3.05
N ASP A 26 1.60 2.57 3.45
CA ASP A 26 2.73 2.15 4.27
C ASP A 26 3.86 1.69 3.35
N GLU A 27 4.95 2.46 3.29
CA GLU A 27 6.09 2.16 2.41
C GLU A 27 6.87 0.92 2.90
N GLU A 28 6.94 0.66 4.19
CA GLU A 28 7.68 -0.49 4.75
C GLU A 28 6.97 -1.80 4.46
N LEU A 29 5.64 -1.77 4.61
CA LEU A 29 4.78 -2.91 4.34
C LEU A 29 4.23 -2.91 2.91
N CYS A 30 4.55 -1.89 2.12
CA CYS A 30 4.13 -1.75 0.73
C CYS A 30 2.62 -1.96 0.53
N LEU A 31 1.77 -1.43 1.42
CA LEU A 31 0.32 -1.66 1.39
C LEU A 31 -0.48 -0.43 1.81
N TRP A 32 -1.73 -0.34 1.36
CA TRP A 32 -2.68 0.66 1.82
C TRP A 32 -3.34 0.19 3.13
N LYS A 33 -3.09 0.93 4.22
CA LYS A 33 -3.75 0.71 5.51
C LYS A 33 -5.01 1.53 5.59
N HIS A 34 -6.10 0.90 5.98
CA HIS A 34 -7.35 1.57 6.31
C HIS A 34 -7.28 2.12 7.74
N PHE A 35 -7.80 3.33 7.91
CA PHE A 35 -7.89 4.04 9.18
C PHE A 35 -9.19 4.84 9.24
N ASN A 36 -9.77 4.94 10.43
CA ASN A 36 -10.65 6.06 10.77
C ASN A 36 -9.83 7.29 11.22
N LEU A 37 -10.49 8.43 11.45
CA LEU A 37 -9.82 9.68 11.82
C LEU A 37 -9.00 9.56 13.12
N GLU A 38 -9.53 8.87 14.12
CA GLU A 38 -8.88 8.72 15.42
C GLU A 38 -7.65 7.80 15.32
N GLU A 39 -7.79 6.66 14.65
CA GLU A 39 -6.67 5.74 14.38
C GLU A 39 -5.56 6.41 13.57
N LEU A 40 -5.93 7.18 12.53
CA LEU A 40 -4.97 7.93 11.73
C LEU A 40 -4.24 8.99 12.57
N THR A 41 -4.96 9.60 13.53
CA THR A 41 -4.36 10.59 14.44
C THR A 41 -3.33 9.92 15.36
N TYR A 42 -3.65 8.79 15.97
CA TYR A 42 -2.70 8.02 16.77
C TYR A 42 -1.51 7.52 15.95
N PHE A 43 -1.76 7.05 14.73
CA PHE A 43 -0.69 6.67 13.81
C PHE A 43 0.27 7.83 13.55
N CYS A 44 -0.24 9.04 13.31
CA CYS A 44 0.59 10.22 13.09
C CYS A 44 1.34 10.66 14.37
N LEU A 45 0.72 10.56 15.55
CA LEU A 45 1.39 10.85 16.82
C LEU A 45 2.60 9.94 17.04
N VAL A 46 2.46 8.65 16.73
CA VAL A 46 3.57 7.69 16.84
C VAL A 46 4.62 7.94 15.75
N LYS A 47 4.19 8.13 14.50
CA LYS A 47 5.10 8.32 13.35
C LYS A 47 5.93 9.59 13.45
N PHE A 48 5.38 10.65 14.03
CA PHE A 48 6.01 11.96 14.19
C PHE A 48 6.20 12.32 15.67
N ALA A 49 6.51 11.32 16.51
CA ALA A 49 6.66 11.49 17.95
C ALA A 49 7.71 12.54 18.33
N ASP A 50 8.72 12.76 17.47
CA ASP A 50 9.75 13.79 17.61
C ASP A 50 9.19 15.23 17.62
N ARG A 51 8.01 15.44 17.05
CA ARG A 51 7.41 16.77 16.87
C ARG A 51 6.55 17.23 18.04
N ASN A 52 6.21 16.35 18.99
CA ASN A 52 5.38 16.64 20.17
C ASN A 52 4.05 17.37 19.84
N TRP A 53 3.44 17.03 18.71
CA TRP A 53 2.15 17.61 18.33
C TRP A 53 1.03 17.12 19.24
N CYS A 54 0.06 17.98 19.55
CA CYS A 54 -1.13 17.53 20.27
C CYS A 54 -2.13 16.87 19.30
N PHE A 55 -2.93 15.96 19.85
CA PHE A 55 -3.93 15.18 19.11
C PHE A 55 -4.84 16.05 18.24
N ASN A 56 -5.34 17.17 18.79
CA ASN A 56 -6.25 18.08 18.09
C ASN A 56 -5.59 18.77 16.88
N THR A 57 -4.32 19.17 17.00
CA THR A 57 -3.59 19.80 15.89
C THR A 57 -3.43 18.84 14.72
N ILE A 58 -3.13 17.57 15.00
CA ILE A 58 -3.02 16.55 13.95
C ILE A 58 -4.38 16.31 13.30
N GLN A 59 -5.46 16.17 14.07
CA GLN A 59 -6.80 15.98 13.51
C GLN A 59 -7.21 17.11 12.55
N GLN A 60 -6.92 18.35 12.91
CA GLN A 60 -7.19 19.50 12.01
C GLN A 60 -6.31 19.45 10.77
N GLY A 61 -5.04 19.08 10.92
CA GLY A 61 -4.12 18.86 9.80
C GLY A 61 -4.60 17.78 8.84
N ILE A 62 -5.05 16.63 9.37
CA ILE A 62 -5.67 15.56 8.59
C ILE A 62 -6.86 16.11 7.83
N LYS A 63 -7.87 16.67 8.51
CA LYS A 63 -9.09 17.19 7.87
C LYS A 63 -8.80 18.19 6.75
N SER A 64 -7.82 19.07 6.95
CA SER A 64 -7.39 20.04 5.94
C SER A 64 -6.74 19.35 4.73
N ALA A 65 -5.86 18.38 4.96
CA ALA A 65 -5.18 17.65 3.89
C ALA A 65 -6.12 16.71 3.12
N SER A 66 -7.12 16.12 3.79
CA SER A 66 -8.09 15.19 3.21
C SER A 66 -8.86 15.78 2.03
N ALA A 67 -9.08 17.10 2.03
CA ALA A 67 -9.71 17.80 0.92
C ALA A 67 -8.90 17.70 -0.40
N HIS A 68 -7.58 17.52 -0.32
CA HIS A 68 -6.70 17.33 -1.47
C HIS A 68 -6.52 15.86 -1.87
N ALA A 69 -6.94 14.94 -1.00
CA ALA A 69 -6.78 13.49 -1.15
C ALA A 69 -8.10 12.77 -1.48
N VAL A 70 -9.14 13.52 -1.87
CA VAL A 70 -10.48 12.98 -2.14
C VAL A 70 -10.42 11.95 -3.28
N CYS A 71 -10.95 10.77 -3.00
CA CYS A 71 -11.07 9.66 -3.93
C CYS A 71 -12.50 9.11 -3.89
N SER A 72 -13.04 8.72 -5.05
CA SER A 72 -14.34 8.04 -5.11
C SER A 72 -14.16 6.53 -4.87
N LEU A 73 -15.24 5.86 -4.43
CA LEU A 73 -15.21 4.41 -4.24
C LEU A 73 -14.88 3.68 -5.55
N GLU A 74 -15.36 4.17 -6.70
CA GLU A 74 -15.08 3.59 -8.02
C GLU A 74 -13.60 3.73 -8.38
N LYS A 75 -12.99 4.89 -8.11
CA LYS A 75 -11.57 5.13 -8.36
C LYS A 75 -10.69 4.27 -7.43
N LEU A 76 -11.09 4.15 -6.16
CA LEU A 76 -10.46 3.25 -5.21
C LEU A 76 -10.57 1.79 -5.67
N GLN A 77 -11.76 1.37 -6.10
CA GLN A 77 -11.98 0.05 -6.69
C GLN A 77 -11.13 -0.15 -7.94
N GLN A 78 -10.95 0.83 -8.82
CA GLN A 78 -10.06 0.71 -9.98
C GLN A 78 -8.60 0.50 -9.57
N ILE A 79 -8.13 1.22 -8.54
CA ILE A 79 -6.80 0.98 -7.94
C ILE A 79 -6.73 -0.46 -7.41
N PHE A 80 -7.81 -0.95 -6.79
CA PHE A 80 -7.86 -2.27 -6.18
C PHE A 80 -8.27 -3.43 -7.11
N ILE A 81 -8.75 -3.17 -8.32
CA ILE A 81 -9.21 -4.20 -9.27
C ILE A 81 -8.12 -4.55 -10.29
N ASN A 82 -6.94 -3.96 -10.21
CA ASN A 82 -5.83 -4.29 -11.12
C ASN A 82 -5.25 -5.69 -10.83
N ARG A 83 -6.00 -6.74 -11.19
CA ARG A 83 -5.75 -8.17 -10.98
C ARG A 83 -4.54 -8.70 -11.74
N SER A 84 -3.92 -7.90 -12.60
CA SER A 84 -2.75 -8.29 -13.39
C SER A 84 -1.41 -8.02 -12.70
N LEU A 85 -1.40 -7.51 -11.47
CA LEU A 85 -0.17 -7.19 -10.75
C LEU A 85 -0.11 -7.95 -9.42
N ILE A 86 1.05 -8.54 -9.12
CA ILE A 86 1.37 -9.17 -7.83
C ILE A 86 2.54 -8.42 -7.21
N GLY A 87 2.31 -7.81 -6.04
CA GLY A 87 3.34 -7.07 -5.31
C GLY A 87 4.22 -7.98 -4.43
N PHE A 88 5.54 -7.87 -4.58
CA PHE A 88 6.56 -8.37 -3.66
C PHE A 88 7.26 -7.20 -2.96
N LYS A 89 7.98 -7.45 -1.87
CA LYS A 89 8.73 -6.41 -1.13
C LYS A 89 9.71 -5.60 -2.00
N ASN A 90 10.30 -6.23 -3.02
CA ASN A 90 11.34 -5.63 -3.85
C ASN A 90 10.89 -5.26 -5.27
N LYS A 91 9.80 -5.84 -5.81
CA LYS A 91 9.33 -5.64 -7.20
C LYS A 91 7.84 -5.98 -7.35
N VAL A 92 7.21 -5.51 -8.43
CA VAL A 92 5.86 -5.93 -8.83
C VAL A 92 5.97 -6.85 -10.05
N TRP A 93 5.33 -8.01 -10.00
CA TRP A 93 5.18 -8.90 -11.15
C TRP A 93 3.94 -8.55 -11.94
N ASN A 94 4.11 -8.22 -13.23
CA ASN A 94 3.02 -7.98 -14.15
C ASN A 94 2.64 -9.29 -14.85
N LEU A 95 1.52 -9.90 -14.46
CA LEU A 95 1.01 -11.16 -15.01
C LEU A 95 0.72 -11.08 -16.51
N LYS A 96 0.32 -9.91 -17.04
CA LYS A 96 0.05 -9.73 -18.47
C LYS A 96 1.32 -9.65 -19.30
N LYS A 97 2.32 -8.92 -18.80
CA LYS A 97 3.60 -8.72 -19.51
C LYS A 97 4.65 -9.77 -19.19
N GLN A 98 4.39 -10.63 -18.21
CA GLN A 98 5.30 -11.66 -17.70
C GLN A 98 6.69 -11.09 -17.36
N GLN A 99 6.71 -9.91 -16.75
CA GLN A 99 7.95 -9.23 -16.37
C GLN A 99 7.79 -8.49 -15.05
N PHE A 100 8.93 -8.23 -14.40
CA PHE A 100 8.97 -7.35 -13.24
C PHE A 100 9.01 -5.89 -13.68
N GLU A 101 8.19 -5.07 -13.03
CA GLU A 101 8.17 -3.62 -13.21
C GLU A 101 8.61 -2.93 -11.92
N ASN A 102 9.09 -1.70 -12.06
CA ASN A 102 9.46 -0.88 -10.91
C ASN A 102 8.22 -0.59 -10.05
N LEU A 103 8.45 -0.53 -8.75
CA LEU A 103 7.43 -0.27 -7.74
C LEU A 103 6.84 1.13 -7.96
N SER A 104 5.51 1.22 -8.12
CA SER A 104 4.76 2.47 -8.03
C SER A 104 3.68 2.29 -6.96
N LYS A 105 3.38 3.35 -6.21
CA LYS A 105 2.33 3.38 -5.15
C LYS A 105 0.96 2.96 -5.71
N ASP A 106 0.73 3.23 -6.99
CA ASP A 106 -0.48 2.88 -7.73
C ASP A 106 -0.63 1.38 -8.04
N HIS A 107 0.44 0.60 -7.84
CA HIS A 107 0.46 -0.84 -8.13
C HIS A 107 0.21 -1.72 -6.91
N TYR A 108 0.09 -1.13 -5.71
CA TYR A 108 -0.10 -1.90 -4.48
C TYR A 108 -1.58 -2.10 -4.17
N LEU A 109 -1.93 -3.37 -4.08
CA LEU A 109 -3.23 -3.91 -3.67
C LEU A 109 -3.07 -4.49 -2.25
N PHE A 110 -4.14 -4.44 -1.44
CA PHE A 110 -4.40 -4.92 -0.06
C PHE A 110 -3.40 -5.83 0.69
N SER A 111 -2.49 -6.53 0.01
CA SER A 111 -1.35 -7.23 0.59
C SER A 111 -0.19 -7.27 -0.39
N THR A 112 1.00 -6.81 0.01
CA THR A 112 2.22 -7.42 -0.54
C THR A 112 2.48 -8.74 0.15
N LEU A 113 2.93 -9.73 -0.61
CA LEU A 113 3.53 -10.91 -0.01
C LEU A 113 4.76 -10.46 0.78
N SER A 114 4.86 -10.87 2.04
CA SER A 114 5.99 -10.56 2.94
C SER A 114 7.33 -11.19 2.51
N LEU A 115 7.32 -11.86 1.36
CA LEU A 115 8.40 -12.60 0.75
C LEU A 115 9.21 -11.69 -0.19
N ASN A 116 10.53 -11.78 -0.10
CA ASN A 116 11.41 -11.27 -1.14
C ASN A 116 11.35 -12.23 -2.32
N TYR A 117 11.16 -11.72 -3.53
CA TYR A 117 11.36 -12.54 -4.71
C TYR A 117 12.86 -12.68 -4.99
N GLU A 118 13.33 -13.91 -5.01
CA GLU A 118 14.65 -14.27 -5.53
C GLU A 118 14.47 -14.96 -6.88
N ASN A 119 15.24 -14.53 -7.88
CA ASN A 119 15.18 -15.11 -9.21
C ASN A 119 15.80 -16.51 -9.15
N VAL A 120 14.95 -17.53 -9.03
CA VAL A 120 15.41 -18.89 -9.08
C VAL A 120 15.69 -19.24 -10.53
N ASN A 121 16.94 -19.63 -10.83
CA ASN A 121 17.26 -20.27 -12.11
C ASN A 121 16.26 -21.41 -12.37
N ALA A 122 15.47 -21.28 -13.43
CA ALA A 122 14.26 -22.05 -13.73
C ALA A 122 14.45 -23.58 -13.82
N LYS A 123 15.68 -24.08 -13.71
CA LYS A 123 16.01 -25.49 -13.88
C LYS A 123 15.41 -26.41 -12.81
N ASN A 124 14.85 -25.90 -11.70
CA ASN A 124 14.37 -26.77 -10.63
C ASN A 124 13.19 -26.22 -9.81
N ILE A 125 12.17 -25.68 -10.46
CA ILE A 125 10.88 -25.35 -9.79
C ILE A 125 10.32 -26.57 -9.02
N ILE A 126 10.53 -27.78 -9.53
CA ILE A 126 10.14 -29.04 -8.88
C ILE A 126 10.88 -29.26 -7.56
N GLN A 127 12.14 -28.82 -7.42
CA GLN A 127 12.88 -28.96 -6.16
C GLN A 127 12.41 -27.96 -5.10
N ILE A 128 11.84 -26.83 -5.51
CA ILE A 128 11.50 -25.72 -4.63
C ILE A 128 10.03 -25.79 -4.19
N ALA A 129 9.14 -26.21 -5.08
CA ALA A 129 7.72 -26.34 -4.80
C ALA A 129 7.14 -27.70 -5.27
N PRO A 130 7.69 -28.84 -4.79
CA PRO A 130 7.34 -30.17 -5.30
C PRO A 130 5.84 -30.49 -5.15
N LYS A 131 5.21 -30.06 -4.05
CA LYS A 131 3.78 -30.29 -3.79
C LYS A 131 2.87 -29.55 -4.78
N ILE A 132 3.23 -28.32 -5.16
CA ILE A 132 2.46 -27.54 -6.14
C ILE A 132 2.59 -28.19 -7.52
N CYS A 133 3.81 -28.61 -7.90
CA CYS A 133 4.03 -29.31 -9.16
C CYS A 133 3.32 -30.67 -9.22
N GLN A 134 3.26 -31.41 -8.11
CA GLN A 134 2.49 -32.66 -8.05
C GLN A 134 1.00 -32.44 -8.30
N TRP A 135 0.40 -31.35 -7.80
CA TRP A 135 -1.00 -31.03 -8.06
C TRP A 135 -1.29 -30.62 -9.50
N LEU A 136 -0.32 -30.02 -10.21
CA LEU A 136 -0.47 -29.63 -11.61
C LEU A 136 -0.31 -30.81 -12.59
N LEU A 137 0.32 -31.89 -12.14
CA LEU A 137 0.59 -33.09 -12.93
C LEU A 137 -0.40 -34.24 -12.67
N ALA A 138 -1.32 -34.07 -11.72
CA ALA A 138 -2.41 -35.00 -11.40
C ALA A 138 -3.69 -34.59 -12.12
#